data_AF-A0A820T512-F1
#
_entry.id   AF-A0A820T512-F1
#
_cell.length_a   1.000
_cell.length_b   1.000
_cell.length_c   1.000
_cell.angle_alpha   90.00
_cell.angle_beta   90.00
_cell.angle_gamma   90.00
#
_symmetry.space_group_name_H-M   'P 1'
#
loop_
_entity.id
_entity.type
_entity.pdbx_description
1 polymer ?
#
loop_
_entity_poly.entity_id
_entity_poly.type
_entity_poly.pdbx_seq_one_letter_code
_entity_poly.pdbx_strand_id
1 'polypeptide(L)' 'GLHENGKYENCTGGITGYIDRFILTDKHLYQYPSCQLVYGCKPPFDPENLLGVIPTIFLAYLGVQAGRILVMYQSDL' A
#
# COMPACT_ATOMS: atom_id res chain seq x y z
N GLY A 1 -11.22 1.79 -10.96
CA GLY A 1 -11.04 1.55 -12.40
C GLY A 1 -12.33 1.07 -13.02
N LEU A 2 -12.84 -0.09 -12.60
CA LEU A 2 -14.04 -0.73 -13.16
C LEU A 2 -15.29 -0.67 -12.25
N HIS A 3 -15.11 -0.24 -10.99
CA HIS A 3 -16.22 0.01 -10.08
C HIS A 3 -17.14 1.11 -10.64
N GLU A 4 -18.45 1.04 -10.35
CA GLU A 4 -19.46 1.95 -10.93
C GLU A 4 -19.43 1.99 -12.47
N ASN A 5 -19.27 0.83 -13.11
CA ASN A 5 -19.24 0.68 -14.57
C ASN A 5 -18.16 1.54 -15.27
N GLY A 6 -17.05 1.83 -14.58
CA GLY A 6 -15.96 2.65 -15.11
C GLY A 6 -16.23 4.15 -15.11
N LYS A 7 -17.24 4.63 -14.37
CA LYS A 7 -17.60 6.07 -14.28
C LYS A 7 -16.43 6.99 -13.91
N TYR A 8 -15.46 6.48 -13.15
CA TYR A 8 -14.25 7.22 -12.78
C TYR A 8 -13.04 6.62 -13.48
N GLU A 9 -12.57 7.27 -14.55
CA GLU A 9 -11.34 6.88 -15.25
C GLU A 9 -10.09 7.21 -14.41
N ASN A 10 -8.98 6.50 -14.65
CA ASN A 10 -7.66 6.72 -14.03
C ASN A 10 -7.57 6.68 -12.49
N CYS A 11 -8.61 6.21 -11.80
CA CYS A 11 -8.62 6.04 -10.33
C CYS A 11 -7.93 4.76 -9.84
N THR A 12 -7.25 4.01 -10.71
CA THR A 12 -6.49 2.81 -10.31
C THR A 12 -5.42 3.18 -9.29
N GLY A 13 -5.37 2.43 -8.19
CA GLY A 13 -4.45 2.67 -7.08
C GLY A 13 -4.99 3.54 -5.96
N GLY A 14 -6.15 4.21 -6.15
CA GLY A 14 -6.76 5.04 -5.10
C GLY A 14 -5.84 6.13 -4.56
N ILE A 15 -5.94 6.43 -3.26
CA ILE A 15 -5.07 7.39 -2.56
C ILE A 15 -3.61 7.00 -2.68
N THR A 16 -3.31 5.70 -2.65
CA THR A 16 -1.94 5.22 -2.75
C THR A 16 -1.34 5.55 -4.10
N GLY A 17 -2.04 5.21 -5.19
CA GLY A 17 -1.60 5.52 -6.54
C GLY A 17 -1.52 7.01 -6.84
N TYR A 18 -2.30 7.83 -6.13
CA TYR A 18 -2.16 9.30 -6.18
C TYR A 18 -0.84 9.76 -5.55
N ILE A 19 -0.49 9.23 -4.37
CA ILE A 19 0.74 9.57 -3.66
C ILE A 19 1.98 9.00 -4.37
N ASP A 20 1.91 7.80 -4.92
CA ASP A 20 3.03 7.21 -5.67
C ASP A 20 3.35 8.04 -6.91
N ARG A 21 2.32 8.51 -7.63
CA ARG A 21 2.51 9.44 -8.77
C ARG A 21 3.09 10.78 -8.34
N PHE A 22 2.69 11.28 -7.17
CA PHE A 22 3.20 12.54 -6.62
C PHE A 22 4.68 12.46 -6.19
N ILE A 23 5.10 11.33 -5.60
CA ILE A 23 6.45 11.17 -5.03
C ILE A 23 7.43 10.58 -6.04
N LEU A 24 7.06 9.49 -6.74
CA LEU A 24 7.98 8.74 -7.60
C LEU A 24 8.03 9.30 -9.02
N THR A 25 7.05 10.11 -9.45
CA THR A 25 6.89 10.63 -10.83
C THR A 25 6.69 9.49 -11.85
N ASP A 26 5.90 9.71 -12.92
CA ASP A 26 5.47 8.68 -13.89
C ASP A 26 6.58 7.81 -14.51
N LYS A 27 7.84 8.24 -14.47
CA LYS A 27 9.00 7.50 -14.99
C LYS A 27 9.45 6.34 -14.09
N HIS A 28 9.16 6.37 -12.80
CA HIS A 28 9.51 5.31 -11.86
C HIS A 28 8.34 4.36 -11.55
N LEU A 29 7.12 4.70 -11.99
CA LEU A 29 5.99 3.79 -11.80
C LEU A 29 6.09 2.61 -12.78
N TYR A 30 5.76 1.44 -12.24
CA TYR A 30 5.73 0.20 -12.99
C TYR A 30 4.69 0.28 -14.13
N GLN A 31 5.17 0.21 -15.36
CA GLN A 31 4.39 0.45 -16.58
C GLN A 31 3.50 -0.74 -16.99
N TYR A 32 3.73 -1.92 -16.40
CA TYR A 32 2.99 -3.15 -16.70
C TYR A 32 2.19 -3.65 -15.49
N PRO A 33 1.21 -2.87 -14.98
CA PRO A 33 0.47 -3.29 -13.81
C PRO A 33 -0.24 -4.61 -14.07
N SER A 34 -0.14 -5.56 -13.14
CA SER A 34 -0.81 -6.86 -13.21
C SER A 34 -2.35 -6.75 -13.32
N CYS A 35 -2.90 -5.60 -12.90
CA CYS A 35 -4.30 -5.22 -13.10
C CYS A 35 -4.69 -5.01 -14.58
N GLN A 36 -3.74 -4.74 -15.48
CA GLN A 36 -4.00 -4.45 -16.89
C GLN A 36 -4.65 -5.63 -17.61
N LEU A 37 -4.23 -6.86 -17.30
CA LEU A 37 -4.71 -8.06 -17.97
C LEU A 37 -6.16 -8.42 -17.60
N VAL A 38 -6.53 -8.21 -16.34
CA VAL A 38 -7.84 -8.67 -15.80
C VAL A 38 -8.87 -7.54 -15.76
N TYR A 39 -8.45 -6.30 -15.51
CA TYR A 39 -9.36 -5.18 -15.27
C TYR A 39 -9.10 -3.97 -16.19
N GLY A 40 -8.23 -4.10 -17.20
CA GLY A 40 -7.97 -3.03 -18.17
C GLY A 40 -7.42 -1.75 -17.54
N CYS A 41 -6.73 -1.86 -16.41
CA CYS A 41 -6.10 -0.73 -15.72
C CYS A 41 -5.12 0.01 -16.65
N LYS A 42 -5.41 1.28 -16.98
CA LYS A 42 -4.57 2.14 -17.85
C LYS A 42 -3.40 2.83 -17.16
N PRO A 43 -3.55 3.41 -15.95
CA PRO A 43 -2.45 4.20 -15.40
C PRO A 43 -1.44 3.30 -14.68
N PRO A 44 -0.14 3.63 -14.73
CA PRO A 44 0.90 2.88 -14.06
C PRO A 44 0.73 2.99 -12.53
N PHE A 45 1.12 1.93 -11.84
CA PHE A 45 0.96 1.78 -10.39
C PHE A 45 2.10 0.93 -9.84
N ASP A 46 2.70 1.38 -8.75
CA ASP A 46 3.74 0.63 -8.05
C ASP A 46 3.08 -0.44 -7.16
N PRO A 47 3.44 -1.74 -7.27
CA PRO A 47 2.90 -2.76 -6.36
C PRO A 47 3.44 -2.66 -4.93
N GLU A 48 4.58 -2.00 -4.70
CA GLU A 48 5.30 -1.97 -3.41
C GLU A 48 4.80 -0.87 -2.46
N ASN A 49 4.28 0.24 -3.00
CA ASN A 49 3.68 1.38 -2.31
C ASN A 49 4.38 1.86 -1.03
N LEU A 50 5.02 3.03 -1.09
CA LEU A 50 5.65 3.68 0.06
C LEU A 50 4.70 3.88 1.26
N LEU A 51 3.40 4.10 0.99
CA LEU A 51 2.37 4.19 2.03
C LEU A 51 2.20 2.91 2.85
N GLY A 52 2.50 1.73 2.30
CA GLY A 52 2.44 0.46 3.02
C GLY A 52 3.58 0.28 4.02
N VAL A 53 4.69 1.00 3.84
CA VAL A 53 5.86 0.92 4.72
C VAL A 53 5.56 1.53 6.10
N ILE A 54 4.85 2.66 6.14
CA ILE A 54 4.49 3.36 7.37
C ILE A 54 3.68 2.48 8.35
N PRO A 55 2.54 1.88 7.98
CA PRO A 55 1.78 1.01 8.87
C PRO A 55 2.57 -0.26 9.23
N THR A 56 3.45 -0.75 8.35
CA THR A 56 4.32 -1.89 8.65
C THR A 56 5.32 -1.56 9.76
N ILE A 57 6.01 -0.42 9.67
CA ILE A 57 6.92 0.07 10.72
C ILE A 57 6.16 0.25 12.03
N PHE A 58 4.99 0.87 11.97
CA PHE A 58 4.16 1.10 13.14
C PHE A 58 3.73 -0.23 13.78
N LEU A 59 3.29 -1.20 12.98
CA LEU A 59 2.88 -2.52 13.45
C LEU A 59 4.07 -3.29 14.07
N ALA A 60 5.25 -3.21 13.47
CA ALA A 60 6.46 -3.81 14.02
C ALA A 60 6.81 -3.20 15.38
N TYR A 61 6.70 -1.88 15.53
CA TYR A 61 6.90 -1.20 16.80
C TYR A 61 5.89 -1.64 17.87
N LEU A 62 4.60 -1.71 17.52
CA LEU A 62 3.57 -2.23 18.42
C LEU A 62 3.85 -3.68 18.85
N GLY A 63 4.32 -4.52 17.92
CA GLY A 63 4.73 -5.90 18.22
C GLY A 63 5.86 -5.98 19.23
N VAL A 64 6.87 -5.11 19.13
CA VAL A 64 7.96 -5.03 20.12
C VAL A 64 7.43 -4.60 21.49
N GLN A 65 6.57 -3.59 21.56
CA GLN A 65 6.00 -3.14 22.84
C GLN A 65 5.14 -4.24 23.47
N ALA A 66 4.28 -4.90 22.69
CA ALA A 66 3.48 -6.02 23.15
C ALA A 66 4.36 -7.18 23.66
N GLY A 67 5.42 -7.52 22.94
CA GLY A 67 6.38 -8.54 23.36
C GLY A 67 7.07 -8.21 24.68
N ARG A 68 7.48 -6.94 24.88
CA ARG A 68 8.07 -6.50 26.15
C ARG A 68 7.10 -6.61 27.32
N ILE A 69 5.84 -6.24 27.11
CA ILE A 69 4.79 -6.36 28.14
C ILE A 69 4.59 -7.83 28.49
N LEU A 70 4.45 -8.71 27.49
CA LEU A 70 4.25 -10.14 27.73
C LEU A 70 5.41 -10.75 28.52
N VAL A 71 6.67 -10.45 28.17
CA VAL A 71 7.84 -10.98 28.88
C VAL A 71 7.92 -10.44 30.32
N MET A 72 7.64 -9.16 30.56
CA MET A 72 7.70 -8.57 31.90
C MET A 72 6.65 -9.17 32.84
N TYR A 73 5.42 -9.32 32.38
CA TYR A 73 4.33 -9.84 33.21
C TYR A 73 4.27 -11.37 33.26
N GLN A 74 4.98 -12.09 32.39
CA GLN A 74 5.12 -13.55 32.47
C GLN A 74 5.98 -13.98 33.67
N SER A 75 6.92 -13.13 34.11
CA SER A 75 7.75 -13.39 35.31
C SER A 75 7.07 -13.06 36.64
N ASP A 76 5.92 -12.37 36.62
CA ASP A 76 5.17 -11.96 37.83
C ASP A 76 3.99 -12.90 38.16
N LEU A 77 3.79 -13.98 37.38
CA LEU A 77 2.83 -15.06 37.60
C LEU A 77 3.52 -16.35 38.04
#